data_AF-A0A8T4F9T1-F1
#
_entry.id   AF-A0A8T4F9T1-F1
#
_cell.length_a   1.000
_cell.length_b   1.000
_cell.length_c   1.000
_cell.angle_alpha   90.00
_cell.angle_beta   90.00
_cell.angle_gamma   90.00
#
_symmetry.space_group_name_H-M   'P 1'
#
loop_
_entity.id
_entity.type
_entity.pdbx_description
1 polymer ?
#
loop_
_entity_poly.entity_id
_entity_poly.type
_entity_poly.pdbx_seq_one_letter_code
_entity_poly.pdbx_strand_id
1 'polypeptide(L)'
;MSMEVYIPLSKTDPDAHGETVAIPYGSHPGTCPVRVTRALLAELNDRGITRGPLLRRIDRHGGIGHHDHAAAGRGHRIGLSPQAINLIVKHAALAAALERAEAYTAHGLRAGGATSAAKAGAPMSAITRQGRWADGSPVVAGYIRQPDKWNDNPHARHRPVALVAHRPGQSVAPKSLGRSSATRWKLGGFRTM
;
A
#
# COMPACT_ATOMS: atom_id res chain seq x y z
N MET A 1 -17.06 -4.17 11.63
CA MET A 1 -16.18 -3.90 12.79
C MET A 1 -14.73 -3.94 12.36
N SER A 2 -13.91 -2.98 12.79
CA SER A 2 -12.47 -2.82 12.52
C SER A 2 -11.73 -2.58 13.85
N MET A 3 -10.40 -2.45 13.81
CA MET A 3 -9.59 -1.90 14.90
C MET A 3 -9.13 -0.49 14.51
N GLU A 4 -9.09 0.43 15.47
CA GLU A 4 -8.55 1.77 15.26
C GLU A 4 -7.22 1.91 15.99
N VAL A 5 -6.24 2.53 15.34
CA VAL A 5 -4.91 2.75 15.88
C VAL A 5 -4.61 4.24 15.82
N TYR A 6 -4.44 4.86 16.99
CA TYR A 6 -4.01 6.25 17.08
C TYR A 6 -2.49 6.33 16.96
N ILE A 7 -2.01 7.17 16.04
CA ILE A 7 -0.60 7.43 15.82
C ILE A 7 -0.32 8.89 16.17
N PRO A 8 0.34 9.18 17.30
CA PRO A 8 0.50 10.55 17.79
C PRO A 8 1.57 11.36 17.05
N LEU A 9 2.52 10.70 16.39
CA LEU A 9 3.63 11.36 15.70
C LEU A 9 4.02 10.58 14.46
N SER A 10 4.45 11.29 13.41
CA SER A 10 4.96 10.64 12.21
C SER A 10 5.96 11.48 11.46
N LYS A 11 6.68 10.85 10.53
CA LYS A 11 7.59 11.57 9.62
C LYS A 11 6.85 12.60 8.76
N THR A 12 5.58 12.35 8.44
CA THR A 12 4.75 13.23 7.59
C THR A 12 3.87 14.16 8.42
N ASP A 13 4.02 14.18 9.73
CA ASP A 13 3.26 15.00 10.69
C ASP A 13 4.25 15.63 11.68
N PRO A 14 5.02 16.64 11.24
CA PRO A 14 6.05 17.27 12.06
C PRO A 14 5.46 18.03 13.26
N ASP A 15 4.22 18.52 13.12
CA ASP A 15 3.50 19.28 14.14
C ASP A 15 2.73 18.40 15.14
N ALA A 16 2.82 17.07 14.99
CA ALA A 16 2.25 16.06 15.87
C ALA A 16 0.73 16.21 16.09
N HIS A 17 -0.01 16.52 15.02
CA HIS A 17 -1.48 16.58 15.07
C HIS A 17 -2.10 15.22 15.42
N GLY A 18 -1.42 14.14 15.09
CA GLY A 18 -1.87 12.78 15.34
C GLY A 18 -2.97 12.33 14.38
N GLU A 19 -3.07 11.03 14.16
CA GLU A 19 -4.02 10.46 13.22
C GLU A 19 -4.51 9.09 13.67
N THR A 20 -5.81 8.84 13.55
CA THR A 20 -6.41 7.53 13.80
C THR A 20 -6.58 6.77 12.49
N VAL A 21 -5.95 5.60 12.41
CA VAL A 21 -5.99 4.72 11.24
C VAL A 21 -6.89 3.53 11.52
N ALA A 22 -7.86 3.31 10.63
CA ALA A 22 -8.69 2.11 10.66
C ALA A 22 -7.96 0.91 10.04
N ILE A 23 -7.96 -0.20 10.75
CA ILE A 23 -7.41 -1.49 10.35
C ILE A 23 -8.56 -2.51 10.24
N PRO A 24 -8.93 -2.94 9.02
CA PRO A 24 -9.98 -3.92 8.84
C PRO A 24 -9.53 -5.33 9.24
N TYR A 25 -10.48 -6.22 9.49
CA TYR A 25 -10.17 -7.65 9.62
C TYR A 25 -9.64 -8.19 8.28
N GLY A 26 -8.58 -8.98 8.35
CA GLY A 26 -8.18 -9.85 7.24
C GLY A 26 -9.09 -11.06 7.12
N SER A 27 -9.18 -11.61 5.90
CA SER A 27 -9.98 -12.79 5.57
C SER A 27 -9.47 -14.08 6.22
N HIS A 28 -8.16 -14.21 6.38
CA HIS A 28 -7.52 -15.40 6.95
C HIS A 28 -7.34 -15.24 8.46
N PRO A 29 -7.93 -16.11 9.31
CA PRO A 29 -7.86 -15.99 10.76
C PRO A 29 -6.43 -15.89 11.33
N GLY A 30 -5.50 -16.70 10.81
CA GLY A 30 -4.12 -16.78 11.32
C GLY A 30 -3.22 -15.60 10.96
N THR A 31 -3.58 -14.81 9.95
CA THR A 31 -2.81 -13.63 9.50
C THR A 31 -3.64 -12.34 9.60
N CYS A 32 -4.80 -12.42 10.22
CA CYS A 32 -5.70 -11.28 10.39
C CYS A 32 -5.08 -10.27 11.37
N PRO A 33 -4.77 -9.03 10.94
CA PRO A 33 -4.05 -8.07 11.79
C PRO A 33 -4.81 -7.76 13.08
N VAL A 34 -6.13 -7.59 13.00
CA VAL A 34 -6.99 -7.31 14.16
C VAL A 34 -6.96 -8.45 15.17
N ARG A 35 -7.07 -9.71 14.72
CA ARG A 35 -7.11 -10.88 15.61
C ARG A 35 -5.74 -11.11 16.26
N VAL A 36 -4.68 -11.05 15.48
CA VAL A 36 -3.31 -11.25 15.97
C VAL A 36 -2.92 -10.16 16.96
N THR A 37 -3.22 -8.89 16.67
CA THR A 37 -2.95 -7.79 17.61
C THR A 37 -3.75 -7.92 18.90
N ARG A 38 -5.03 -8.32 18.84
CA ARG A 38 -5.84 -8.56 20.04
C ARG A 38 -5.30 -9.71 20.89
N ALA A 39 -4.92 -10.82 20.26
CA ALA A 39 -4.32 -11.94 20.96
C ALA A 39 -3.02 -11.52 21.67
N LEU A 40 -2.17 -10.73 20.99
CA LEU A 40 -0.96 -10.19 21.60
C LEU A 40 -1.26 -9.25 22.78
N LEU A 41 -2.26 -8.37 22.64
CA LEU A 41 -2.65 -7.47 23.73
C LEU A 41 -3.19 -8.23 24.95
N ALA A 42 -3.97 -9.30 24.73
CA ALA A 42 -4.45 -10.16 25.80
C ALA A 42 -3.27 -10.83 26.53
N GLU A 43 -2.33 -11.42 25.80
CA GLU A 43 -1.13 -12.04 26.37
C GLU A 43 -0.27 -11.04 27.18
N LEU A 44 -0.13 -9.80 26.69
CA LEU A 44 0.56 -8.75 27.43
C LEU A 44 -0.20 -8.36 28.71
N ASN A 45 -1.52 -8.23 28.61
CA ASN A 45 -2.37 -7.89 29.75
C ASN A 45 -2.33 -8.95 30.85
N ASP A 46 -2.37 -10.24 30.48
CA ASP A 46 -2.29 -11.37 31.42
C ASP A 46 -0.96 -11.39 32.20
N ARG A 47 0.07 -10.75 31.65
CA ARG A 47 1.39 -10.55 32.26
C ARG A 47 1.53 -9.20 32.98
N GLY A 48 0.44 -8.45 33.15
CA GLY A 48 0.43 -7.13 33.79
C GLY A 48 0.98 -5.99 32.93
N ILE A 49 1.19 -6.23 31.63
CA ILE A 49 1.77 -5.25 30.71
C ILE A 49 0.66 -4.54 29.95
N THR A 50 0.30 -3.34 30.42
CA THR A 50 -0.79 -2.54 29.83
C THR A 50 -0.32 -1.32 29.04
N ARG A 51 0.97 -0.96 29.14
CA ARG A 51 1.56 0.25 28.55
C ARG A 51 2.96 0.03 27.97
N GLY A 52 3.35 0.86 27.01
CA GLY A 52 4.65 0.82 26.33
C GLY A 52 4.57 0.15 24.95
N PRO A 53 5.71 -0.23 24.34
CA PRO A 53 5.74 -0.80 23.00
C PRO A 53 4.90 -2.08 22.89
N LEU A 54 4.11 -2.21 21.82
CA LEU A 54 3.37 -3.43 21.53
C LEU A 54 4.31 -4.57 21.13
N LEU A 55 5.23 -4.28 20.20
CA LEU A 55 6.25 -5.22 19.74
C LEU A 55 7.44 -5.16 20.68
N ARG A 56 7.55 -6.16 21.57
CA ARG A 56 8.57 -6.21 22.63
C ARG A 56 9.67 -7.21 22.32
N ARG A 57 10.85 -6.94 22.87
CA ARG A 57 11.95 -7.89 22.84
C ARG A 57 11.57 -9.11 23.68
N ILE A 58 11.91 -10.29 23.16
CA ILE A 58 11.79 -11.57 23.86
C ILE A 58 13.22 -12.09 24.04
N ASP A 59 13.58 -12.48 25.27
CA ASP A 59 14.89 -13.09 25.52
C ASP A 59 14.94 -14.57 25.11
N ARG A 60 16.13 -15.18 25.18
CA ARG A 60 16.34 -16.59 24.79
C ARG A 60 15.56 -17.60 25.65
N HIS A 61 15.05 -17.18 26.80
CA HIS A 61 14.27 -18.00 27.72
C HIS A 61 12.75 -17.76 27.57
N GLY A 62 12.33 -16.96 26.58
CA GLY A 62 10.93 -16.62 26.35
C GLY A 62 10.42 -15.46 27.23
N GLY A 63 11.30 -14.78 27.97
CA GLY A 63 10.95 -13.63 28.79
C GLY A 63 10.61 -12.41 27.93
N ILE A 64 9.41 -11.84 28.11
CA ILE A 64 8.96 -10.61 27.43
C ILE A 64 9.51 -9.40 28.20
N GLY A 65 10.07 -8.42 27.47
CA GLY A 65 10.62 -7.21 28.08
C GLY A 65 9.59 -6.43 28.94
N HIS A 66 9.80 -6.43 30.25
CA HIS A 66 9.03 -5.65 31.22
C HIS A 66 9.62 -4.25 31.42
N HIS A 67 8.79 -3.29 31.83
CA HIS A 67 9.23 -1.92 32.10
C HIS A 67 10.21 -1.83 33.27
N ASP A 68 10.10 -2.75 34.23
CA ASP A 68 10.97 -2.80 35.42
C ASP A 68 12.36 -3.41 35.13
N HIS A 69 12.53 -4.09 33.99
CA HIS A 69 13.82 -4.67 33.59
C HIS A 69 14.73 -3.65 32.89
N ALA A 70 14.33 -2.37 32.85
CA ALA A 70 15.14 -1.25 32.37
C ALA A 70 16.43 -1.02 33.19
N ALA A 71 16.56 -1.67 34.36
CA ALA A 71 17.68 -1.52 35.29
C ALA A 71 18.95 -2.34 34.95
N ALA A 72 18.96 -3.16 33.90
CA ALA A 72 20.18 -3.83 33.46
C ALA A 72 20.99 -2.88 32.56
N GLY A 73 21.86 -2.08 33.20
CA GLY A 73 22.67 -1.01 32.61
C GLY A 73 23.18 -1.27 31.19
N ARG A 74 22.52 -0.62 30.22
CA ARG A 74 22.98 -0.09 28.92
C ARG A 74 21.77 0.05 28.01
N GLY A 75 21.06 1.18 28.11
CA GLY A 75 20.14 1.68 27.07
C GLY A 75 19.11 0.69 26.50
N HIS A 76 18.66 -0.29 27.29
CA HIS A 76 17.90 -1.42 26.74
C HIS A 76 16.47 -0.99 26.41
N ARG A 77 16.21 -0.79 25.12
CA ARG A 77 14.85 -0.51 24.62
C ARG A 77 14.02 -1.78 24.80
N ILE A 78 12.94 -1.71 25.57
CA ILE A 78 11.98 -2.81 25.78
C ILE A 78 11.25 -3.23 24.49
N GLY A 79 11.22 -2.35 23.48
CA GLY A 79 10.65 -2.61 22.16
C GLY A 79 11.62 -3.30 21.19
N LEU A 80 11.08 -3.99 20.19
CA LEU A 80 11.87 -4.55 19.10
C LEU A 80 12.58 -3.44 18.30
N SER A 81 13.81 -3.72 17.88
CA SER A 81 14.52 -2.86 16.93
C SER A 81 14.01 -3.10 15.50
N PRO A 82 14.14 -2.12 14.59
CA PRO A 82 13.81 -2.32 13.18
C PRO A 82 14.54 -3.52 12.54
N GLN A 83 15.80 -3.74 12.92
CA GLN A 83 16.58 -4.89 12.47
C GLN A 83 16.00 -6.21 12.97
N ALA A 84 15.59 -6.28 14.24
CA ALA A 84 14.94 -7.47 14.79
C ALA A 84 13.63 -7.79 14.07
N ILE A 85 12.80 -6.77 13.77
CA ILE A 85 11.58 -6.94 12.97
C ILE A 85 11.92 -7.50 11.58
N ASN A 86 12.97 -6.99 10.94
CA ASN A 86 13.38 -7.48 9.64
C ASN A 86 13.86 -8.95 9.67
N LEU A 87 14.59 -9.34 10.71
CA LEU A 87 15.00 -10.73 10.91
C LEU A 87 13.81 -11.65 11.17
N ILE A 88 12.82 -11.22 11.94
CA ILE A 88 11.57 -11.97 12.16
C ILE A 88 10.86 -12.23 10.83
N VAL A 89 10.76 -11.22 9.97
CA VAL A 89 10.14 -11.38 8.63
C VAL A 89 10.91 -12.40 7.78
N LYS A 90 12.24 -12.35 7.79
CA LYS A 90 13.07 -13.33 7.05
C LYS A 90 12.92 -14.74 7.60
N HIS A 91 12.92 -14.90 8.93
CA HIS A 91 12.70 -16.20 9.55
C HIS A 91 11.31 -16.75 9.25
N ALA A 92 10.28 -15.90 9.24
CA ALA A 92 8.94 -16.31 8.85
C ALA A 92 8.88 -16.75 7.38
N ALA A 93 9.56 -16.03 6.47
CA ALA A 93 9.65 -16.42 5.06
C ALA A 93 10.38 -17.76 4.86
N LEU A 94 11.47 -17.99 5.60
CA LEU A 94 12.20 -19.26 5.60
C LEU A 94 11.34 -20.41 6.14
N ALA A 95 10.65 -20.20 7.28
CA ALA A 95 9.79 -21.20 7.88
C ALA A 95 8.59 -21.56 6.99
N ALA A 96 8.11 -20.61 6.19
CA ALA A 96 7.06 -20.81 5.19
C ALA A 96 7.59 -21.40 3.86
N ALA A 97 8.89 -21.73 3.76
CA ALA A 97 9.53 -22.27 2.56
C ALA A 97 9.30 -21.42 1.30
N LEU A 98 9.29 -20.08 1.44
CA LEU A 98 9.14 -19.18 0.31
C LEU A 98 10.43 -19.15 -0.53
N GLU A 99 10.28 -19.14 -1.85
CA GLU A 99 11.41 -18.92 -2.75
C GLU A 99 12.08 -17.58 -2.47
N ARG A 100 13.41 -17.55 -2.45
CA ARG A 100 14.20 -16.35 -2.17
C ARG A 100 13.80 -15.68 -0.84
N ALA A 101 13.62 -16.48 0.21
CA ALA A 101 13.20 -16.02 1.53
C ALA A 101 14.02 -14.84 2.07
N GLU A 102 15.30 -14.74 1.70
CA GLU A 102 16.21 -13.65 2.05
C GLU A 102 15.81 -12.27 1.49
N ALA A 103 15.01 -12.25 0.42
CA ALA A 103 14.52 -11.03 -0.24
C ALA A 103 13.32 -10.40 0.50
N TYR A 104 12.66 -11.16 1.38
CA TYR A 104 11.54 -10.65 2.17
C TYR A 104 12.07 -9.74 3.27
N THR A 105 11.55 -8.51 3.32
CA THR A 105 11.95 -7.51 4.31
C THR A 105 10.73 -6.81 4.89
N ALA A 106 10.85 -6.29 6.12
CA ALA A 106 9.78 -5.54 6.77
C ALA A 106 9.37 -4.30 5.94
N HIS A 107 10.34 -3.63 5.32
CA HIS A 107 10.06 -2.52 4.42
C HIS A 107 9.32 -2.99 3.15
N GLY A 108 9.72 -4.14 2.60
CA GLY A 108 9.05 -4.78 1.46
C GLY A 108 7.58 -5.10 1.74
N LEU A 109 7.22 -5.47 2.98
CA LEU A 109 5.81 -5.68 3.34
C LEU A 109 4.97 -4.41 3.24
N ARG A 110 5.51 -3.25 3.61
CA ARG A 110 4.82 -1.96 3.45
C ARG A 110 4.60 -1.63 1.98
N ALA A 111 5.64 -1.80 1.16
CA ALA A 111 5.58 -1.60 -0.29
C ALA A 111 4.57 -2.56 -0.95
N GLY A 112 4.66 -3.85 -0.63
CA GLY A 112 3.80 -4.90 -1.15
C GLY A 112 2.33 -4.71 -0.77
N GLY A 113 2.05 -4.18 0.42
CA GLY A 113 0.71 -3.79 0.84
C GLY A 113 0.10 -2.71 -0.06
N ALA A 114 0.86 -1.65 -0.39
CA ALA A 114 0.42 -0.62 -1.33
C ALA A 114 0.23 -1.18 -2.75
N THR A 115 1.16 -1.98 -3.24
CA THR A 115 1.03 -2.63 -4.56
C THR A 115 -0.20 -3.53 -4.62
N SER A 116 -0.48 -4.30 -3.56
CA SER A 116 -1.65 -5.18 -3.51
C SER A 116 -2.96 -4.38 -3.51
N ALA A 117 -3.02 -3.28 -2.75
CA ALA A 117 -4.17 -2.38 -2.77
C ALA A 117 -4.37 -1.72 -4.14
N ALA A 118 -3.28 -1.32 -4.81
CA ALA A 118 -3.33 -0.76 -6.16
C ALA A 118 -3.85 -1.78 -7.17
N LYS A 119 -3.35 -3.03 -7.12
CA LYS A 119 -3.84 -4.13 -7.95
C LYS A 119 -5.32 -4.45 -7.72
N ALA A 120 -5.81 -4.25 -6.50
CA ALA A 120 -7.22 -4.36 -6.15
C ALA A 120 -8.06 -3.13 -6.59
N GLY A 121 -7.47 -2.15 -7.25
CA GLY A 121 -8.15 -0.96 -7.78
C GLY A 121 -8.41 0.15 -6.75
N ALA A 122 -7.77 0.10 -5.58
CA ALA A 122 -7.92 1.16 -4.58
C ALA A 122 -7.34 2.48 -5.13
N PRO A 123 -8.01 3.62 -4.92
CA PRO A 123 -7.54 4.91 -5.43
C PRO A 123 -6.24 5.31 -4.73
N MET A 124 -5.33 5.94 -5.50
CA MET A 124 -4.02 6.39 -5.01
C MET A 124 -4.14 7.19 -3.71
N SER A 125 -5.10 8.12 -3.61
CA SER A 125 -5.31 8.93 -2.41
C SER A 125 -5.64 8.10 -1.17
N ALA A 126 -6.39 7.01 -1.31
CA ALA A 126 -6.68 6.11 -0.19
C ALA A 126 -5.45 5.29 0.22
N ILE A 127 -4.64 4.84 -0.75
CA ILE A 127 -3.39 4.13 -0.48
C ILE A 127 -2.37 5.04 0.22
N THR A 128 -2.19 6.26 -0.30
CA THR A 128 -1.30 7.29 0.26
C THR A 128 -1.66 7.58 1.71
N ARG A 129 -2.94 7.83 1.98
CA ARG A 129 -3.45 8.08 3.34
C ARG A 129 -3.25 6.88 4.25
N GLN A 130 -3.68 5.68 3.83
CA GLN A 130 -3.58 4.47 4.66
C GLN A 130 -2.14 4.12 5.05
N GLY A 131 -1.21 4.21 4.10
CA GLY A 131 0.19 3.91 4.38
C GLY A 131 1.02 5.12 4.78
N ARG A 132 0.39 6.27 5.01
CA ARG A 132 0.99 7.50 5.56
C ARG A 132 2.25 7.93 4.80
N TRP A 133 2.10 8.02 3.49
CA TRP A 133 3.06 8.70 2.64
C TRP A 133 2.71 10.19 2.59
N ALA A 134 3.71 11.04 2.39
CA ALA A 134 3.47 12.46 2.20
C ALA A 134 2.58 12.68 0.96
N ASP A 135 1.73 13.70 1.00
CA ASP A 135 0.90 14.06 -0.13
C ASP A 135 1.78 14.39 -1.35
N GLY A 136 1.40 13.84 -2.51
CA GLY A 136 2.19 13.96 -3.74
C GLY A 136 3.50 13.15 -3.77
N SER A 137 3.75 12.25 -2.79
CA SER A 137 4.99 11.46 -2.77
C SER A 137 5.15 10.59 -4.03
N PRO A 138 6.29 10.69 -4.76
CA PRO A 138 6.54 9.90 -5.96
C PRO A 138 6.73 8.40 -5.65
N VAL A 139 6.98 8.05 -4.38
CA VAL A 139 7.16 6.66 -3.93
C VAL A 139 5.88 5.85 -4.14
N VAL A 140 4.71 6.43 -3.83
CA VAL A 140 3.43 5.75 -4.00
C VAL A 140 3.11 5.55 -5.48
N ALA A 141 3.44 6.55 -6.32
CA ALA A 141 3.29 6.43 -7.76
C ALA A 141 4.13 5.26 -8.33
N GLY A 142 5.31 4.99 -7.75
CA GLY A 142 6.12 3.83 -8.10
C GLY A 142 5.44 2.48 -7.85
N TYR A 143 4.61 2.35 -6.80
CA TYR A 143 3.88 1.11 -6.48
C TYR A 143 2.64 0.88 -7.35
N ILE A 144 2.07 1.96 -7.89
CA ILE A 144 0.81 1.95 -8.67
C ILE A 144 1.09 1.82 -10.18
N ARG A 145 2.28 2.22 -10.66
CA ARG A 145 2.71 2.12 -12.07
C ARG A 145 2.99 0.68 -12.57
N GLN A 146 2.27 -0.31 -12.05
CA GLN A 146 2.01 -1.54 -12.79
C GLN A 146 0.51 -1.59 -13.13
N PRO A 147 0.06 -0.86 -14.17
CA PRO A 147 -1.24 -1.15 -14.74
C PRO A 147 -1.14 -2.38 -15.61
N ASP A 148 -2.13 -3.24 -15.48
CA ASP A 148 -2.58 -4.09 -16.56
C ASP A 148 -2.81 -3.19 -17.78
N LYS A 149 -1.88 -3.21 -18.73
CA LYS A 149 -1.79 -2.32 -19.91
C LYS A 149 -3.08 -2.21 -20.73
N TRP A 150 -4.01 -3.13 -20.50
CA TRP A 150 -5.32 -3.18 -21.15
C TRP A 150 -6.43 -2.45 -20.37
N ASN A 151 -6.40 -2.45 -19.03
CA ASN A 151 -7.46 -1.86 -18.20
C ASN A 151 -7.30 -0.36 -17.96
N ASP A 152 -6.06 0.14 -17.98
CA ASP A 152 -5.74 1.55 -17.70
C ASP A 152 -5.32 2.32 -18.96
N ASN A 153 -5.64 1.76 -20.13
CA ASN A 153 -5.39 2.43 -21.41
C ASN A 153 -6.39 3.58 -21.57
N PRO A 154 -5.94 4.85 -21.70
CA PRO A 154 -6.84 5.99 -21.91
C PRO A 154 -7.69 5.84 -23.19
N HIS A 155 -7.27 5.00 -24.14
CA HIS A 155 -8.03 4.67 -25.35
C HIS A 155 -9.01 3.49 -25.19
N ALA A 156 -8.93 2.71 -24.10
CA ALA A 156 -9.85 1.60 -23.86
C ALA A 156 -11.20 2.04 -23.27
N ARG A 157 -11.32 3.28 -22.79
CA ARG A 157 -12.54 3.83 -22.17
C ARG A 157 -13.31 4.82 -23.05
N HIS A 158 -13.24 4.68 -24.36
CA HIS A 158 -14.21 5.36 -25.22
C HIS A 158 -15.49 4.52 -25.27
N ARG A 159 -16.52 4.92 -24.47
CA ARG A 159 -17.89 4.47 -24.77
C ARG A 159 -18.16 4.90 -26.21
N PRO A 160 -18.62 3.99 -27.11
CA PRO A 160 -19.09 4.44 -28.41
C PRO A 160 -20.18 5.47 -28.14
N VAL A 161 -19.96 6.70 -28.59
CA VAL A 161 -21.04 7.67 -28.71
C VAL A 161 -22.10 6.95 -29.53
N ALA A 162 -23.25 6.67 -28.91
CA ALA A 162 -24.36 6.07 -29.62
C ALA A 162 -24.58 6.91 -30.87
N LEU A 163 -24.36 6.29 -32.03
CA LEU A 163 -24.60 6.92 -33.32
C LEU A 163 -26.09 7.29 -33.30
N VAL A 164 -26.38 8.56 -33.05
CA VAL A 164 -27.74 9.07 -33.16
C VAL A 164 -28.10 8.88 -34.63
N ALA A 165 -28.95 7.89 -34.91
CA ALA A 165 -29.45 7.62 -36.23
C ALA A 165 -30.09 8.91 -36.76
N HIS A 166 -29.45 9.53 -37.75
CA HIS A 166 -29.97 10.71 -38.41
C HIS A 166 -31.27 10.28 -39.10
N ARG A 167 -32.40 10.86 -38.67
CA ARG A 167 -33.67 10.72 -39.40
C ARG A 167 -33.48 11.30 -40.81
N PRO A 168 -33.85 10.59 -41.88
CA PRO A 168 -33.81 11.14 -43.23
C PRO A 168 -34.90 12.21 -43.35
N GLY A 169 -34.52 13.45 -43.67
CA GLY A 169 -35.51 14.50 -43.97
C GLY A 169 -35.14 15.96 -43.66
N GLN A 170 -33.94 16.29 -43.21
CA GLN A 170 -33.54 17.71 -43.05
C GLN A 170 -32.38 18.05 -43.98
N SER A 171 -32.67 18.89 -44.98
CA SER A 171 -31.65 19.49 -45.85
C SER A 171 -30.87 20.54 -45.06
N VAL A 172 -29.55 20.39 -45.01
CA VAL A 172 -28.65 21.40 -44.47
C VAL A 172 -27.84 21.95 -45.65
N ALA A 173 -28.04 23.24 -45.94
CA ALA A 173 -27.34 23.94 -47.01
C ALA A 173 -25.81 23.94 -46.76
N PRO A 174 -24.97 23.80 -47.81
CA PRO A 174 -23.53 23.72 -47.65
C PRO A 174 -22.94 25.08 -47.23
N LYS A 175 -22.30 25.11 -46.05
CA LYS A 175 -21.37 26.20 -45.69
C LYS A 175 -20.08 26.05 -46.50
N SER A 176 -19.63 27.16 -47.06
CA SER A 176 -18.44 27.29 -47.90
C SER A 176 -17.18 26.73 -47.23
N LEU A 177 -16.48 25.85 -47.95
CA LEU A 177 -15.17 25.34 -47.57
C LEU A 177 -14.10 26.43 -47.73
N GLY A 178 -13.64 26.96 -46.59
CA GLY A 178 -12.38 27.68 -46.51
C GLY A 178 -11.20 26.73 -46.76
N ARG A 179 -10.34 27.09 -47.71
CA ARG A 179 -9.10 26.39 -48.02
C ARG A 179 -8.17 26.40 -46.80
N SER A 180 -7.65 25.23 -46.41
CA SER A 180 -6.42 25.15 -45.63
C SER A 180 -5.64 23.89 -45.99
N SER A 181 -4.34 24.08 -46.05
CA SER A 181 -3.24 23.30 -46.60
C SER A 181 -3.21 21.82 -46.22
N ALA A 182 -3.03 20.97 -47.24
CA ALA A 182 -2.63 19.58 -47.11
C ALA A 182 -1.16 19.48 -46.66
N THR A 183 -0.93 19.12 -45.40
CA THR A 183 0.39 18.67 -44.94
C THR A 183 0.41 17.14 -44.97
N ARG A 184 1.13 16.63 -45.97
CA ARG A 184 1.39 15.23 -46.31
C ARG A 184 2.17 14.53 -45.18
N TRP A 185 1.59 13.51 -44.54
CA TRP A 185 2.30 12.59 -43.65
C TRP A 185 2.87 11.42 -44.44
N LYS A 186 4.20 11.22 -44.36
CA LYS A 186 4.89 10.05 -44.92
C LYS A 186 4.65 8.84 -44.01
N LEU A 187 4.03 7.80 -44.55
CA LEU A 187 4.05 6.45 -43.95
C LEU A 187 5.42 5.82 -44.23
N GLY A 188 6.23 5.68 -43.18
CA GLY A 188 7.47 4.91 -43.21
C GLY A 188 7.14 3.41 -43.24
N GLY A 189 7.69 2.71 -44.22
CA GLY A 189 7.41 1.31 -44.49
C GLY A 189 7.97 0.35 -43.44
N PHE A 190 7.20 -0.71 -43.21
CA PHE A 190 7.67 -1.98 -42.67
C PHE A 190 8.71 -2.60 -43.61
N ARG A 191 9.83 -3.08 -43.04
CA ARG A 191 10.62 -4.17 -43.61
C ARG A 191 10.84 -5.21 -42.54
N THR A 192 10.36 -6.42 -42.84
CA THR A 192 10.76 -7.67 -42.21
C THR A 192 12.19 -8.01 -42.60
N MET A 193 13.01 -8.37 -41.62
CA MET A 193 13.86 -9.58 -41.58
C MET A 193 14.28 -9.79 -40.13
#